data_AF-A0A345DNB6-F1
#
_entry.id   AF-A0A345DNB6-F1
#
_cell.length_a   1.000
_cell.length_b   1.000
_cell.length_c   1.000
_cell.angle_alpha   90.00
_cell.angle_beta   90.00
_cell.angle_gamma   90.00
#
_symmetry.space_group_name_H-M   'P 1'
#
loop_
_entity.id
_entity.type
_entity.pdbx_description
1 polymer ?
#
loop_
_entity_poly.entity_id
_entity_poly.type
_entity_poly.pdbx_seq_one_letter_code
_entity_poly.pdbx_strand_id
1 'polypeptide(L)'
;MYFNKFDSLKNEMLQIMDATGKIVKPDLVPKISDDEVLTAYKLMCLSRRQDDFQNKIQRQGRMLSFLSSTGQEATEVAYGMQIIKGKDWFSSAYRNNAAWLATGVPMRNIMLYWCGNEMGSYMPEGINTLPINIPIATQYSHATGLAFSEKYNKRHGVVITTTGDGGSSEGEFYEAMNLAKLHEVPAIFIVENNQYAISTPRRKATKAINFAA
;
A
#
# COMPACT_ATOMS: atom_id res chain seq x y z
N MET A 1 -14.13 -15.12 7.15
CA MET A 1 -12.70 -14.83 7.37
C MET A 1 -11.88 -15.70 6.43
N TYR A 2 -10.89 -15.13 5.73
CA TYR A 2 -10.00 -15.85 4.80
C TYR A 2 -8.83 -16.55 5.51
N PHE A 3 -8.57 -16.18 6.77
CA PHE A 3 -7.58 -16.85 7.63
C PHE A 3 -7.94 -18.34 7.75
N ASN A 4 -6.95 -19.22 7.55
CA ASN A 4 -7.05 -20.69 7.54
C ASN A 4 -7.64 -21.34 6.28
N LYS A 5 -7.94 -20.59 5.21
CA LYS A 5 -8.32 -21.19 3.90
C LYS A 5 -7.14 -21.39 2.95
N PHE A 6 -6.01 -20.76 3.26
CA PHE A 6 -4.80 -20.75 2.45
C PHE A 6 -3.60 -20.90 3.35
N ASP A 7 -2.68 -21.75 2.94
CA ASP A 7 -1.43 -21.99 3.64
C ASP A 7 -0.30 -21.31 2.86
N SER A 8 0.07 -20.10 3.30
CA SER A 8 1.20 -19.37 2.74
C SER A 8 2.48 -20.20 2.84
N LEU A 9 2.70 -20.99 3.89
CA LEU A 9 3.91 -21.82 4.02
C LEU A 9 4.00 -22.91 2.93
N LYS A 10 2.87 -23.29 2.33
CA LYS A 10 2.79 -24.19 1.16
C LYS A 10 2.79 -23.47 -0.19
N ASN A 11 3.03 -22.16 -0.21
CA ASN A 11 2.99 -21.31 -1.39
C ASN A 11 1.61 -21.20 -2.04
N GLU A 12 0.54 -21.38 -1.27
CA GLU A 12 -0.81 -21.22 -1.79
C GLU A 12 -1.16 -19.73 -1.95
N MET A 13 -1.75 -19.37 -3.08
CA MET A 13 -2.18 -18.00 -3.38
C MET A 13 -3.71 -17.90 -3.38
N LEU A 14 -4.24 -16.91 -2.67
CA LEU A 14 -5.65 -16.54 -2.79
C LEU A 14 -5.88 -15.85 -4.14
N GLN A 15 -6.71 -16.45 -4.97
CA GLN A 15 -7.16 -15.90 -6.24
C GLN A 15 -8.67 -16.13 -6.38
N ILE A 16 -9.44 -15.06 -6.55
CA ILE A 16 -10.90 -15.10 -6.72
C ILE A 16 -11.28 -15.04 -8.20
N MET A 17 -10.49 -14.30 -8.99
CA MET A 17 -10.70 -14.04 -10.41
C MET A 17 -9.41 -14.33 -11.19
N ASP A 18 -9.53 -14.93 -12.37
CA ASP A 18 -8.39 -15.16 -13.27
C ASP A 18 -8.08 -13.94 -14.15
N ALA A 19 -7.02 -14.05 -14.96
CA ALA A 19 -6.56 -12.96 -15.83
C ALA A 19 -7.56 -12.56 -16.93
N THR A 20 -8.58 -13.39 -17.21
CA THR A 20 -9.64 -13.11 -18.19
C THR A 20 -10.86 -12.44 -17.57
N GLY A 21 -10.87 -12.26 -16.24
CA GLY A 21 -12.02 -11.75 -15.50
C GLY A 21 -13.01 -12.84 -15.08
N LYS A 22 -12.70 -14.12 -15.28
CA LYS A 22 -13.59 -15.22 -14.86
C LYS A 22 -13.41 -15.50 -13.37
N ILE A 23 -14.53 -15.62 -12.66
CA ILE A 23 -14.55 -16.01 -11.25
C ILE A 23 -14.17 -17.50 -11.13
N VAL A 24 -13.07 -17.78 -10.44
CA VAL A 24 -12.55 -19.15 -10.21
C VAL A 24 -12.89 -19.68 -8.82
N LYS A 25 -13.25 -18.80 -7.87
CA LYS A 25 -13.69 -19.18 -6.51
C LYS A 25 -14.95 -18.41 -6.09
N PRO A 26 -16.15 -18.84 -6.56
CA PRO A 26 -17.41 -18.16 -6.28
C PRO A 26 -17.70 -17.97 -4.79
N ASP A 27 -17.38 -18.98 -3.96
CA ASP A 27 -17.61 -18.97 -2.51
C ASP A 27 -16.76 -17.95 -1.75
N LEU A 28 -15.77 -17.35 -2.42
CA LEU A 28 -14.85 -16.36 -1.85
C LEU A 28 -15.09 -14.95 -2.37
N VAL A 29 -16.04 -14.76 -3.28
CA VAL A 29 -16.39 -13.43 -3.82
C VAL A 29 -16.89 -12.55 -2.67
N PRO A 30 -16.25 -11.39 -2.41
CA PRO A 30 -16.71 -10.48 -1.37
C PRO A 30 -18.06 -9.87 -1.76
N LYS A 31 -18.86 -9.52 -0.75
CA LYS A 31 -20.04 -8.69 -0.96
C LYS A 31 -19.57 -7.26 -1.23
N ILE A 32 -19.47 -6.91 -2.50
CA ILE A 32 -19.11 -5.57 -2.98
C ILE A 32 -20.23 -5.10 -3.92
N SER A 33 -20.68 -3.87 -3.77
CA SER A 33 -21.70 -3.27 -4.63
C SER A 33 -21.12 -2.87 -5.98
N ASP A 34 -21.99 -2.77 -7.00
CA ASP A 34 -21.58 -2.31 -8.33
C ASP A 34 -20.95 -0.91 -8.28
N ASP A 35 -21.45 -0.03 -7.40
CA ASP A 35 -20.90 1.31 -7.18
C ASP A 35 -19.47 1.28 -6.59
N GLU A 36 -19.21 0.38 -5.64
CA GLU A 36 -17.87 0.19 -5.09
C GLU A 36 -16.91 -0.38 -6.14
N VAL A 37 -17.35 -1.34 -6.95
CA VAL A 37 -16.56 -1.89 -8.07
C VAL A 37 -16.24 -0.80 -9.09
N LEU A 38 -17.23 -0.01 -9.49
CA LEU A 38 -17.04 1.11 -10.42
C LEU A 38 -16.11 2.17 -9.84
N THR A 39 -16.21 2.45 -8.54
CA THR A 39 -15.31 3.38 -7.85
C THR A 39 -13.87 2.88 -7.87
N ALA A 40 -13.65 1.61 -7.52
CA ALA A 40 -12.33 0.98 -7.58
C ALA A 40 -11.75 1.06 -9.00
N TYR A 41 -12.54 0.73 -10.02
CA TYR A 41 -12.11 0.81 -11.42
C TYR A 41 -11.74 2.24 -11.84
N LYS A 42 -12.55 3.23 -11.49
CA LYS A 42 -12.26 4.65 -11.76
C LYS A 42 -10.97 5.11 -11.10
N LEU A 43 -10.71 4.70 -9.86
CA LEU A 43 -9.47 5.01 -9.14
C LEU A 43 -8.24 4.39 -9.82
N MET A 44 -8.33 3.12 -10.25
CA MET A 44 -7.24 2.48 -11.00
C MET A 44 -6.95 3.22 -12.32
N CYS A 45 -7.98 3.58 -13.08
CA CYS A 45 -7.83 4.37 -14.31
C CYS A 45 -7.25 5.77 -14.05
N LEU A 46 -7.67 6.42 -12.96
CA LEU A 46 -7.18 7.74 -12.58
C LEU A 46 -5.69 7.69 -12.21
N SER A 47 -5.28 6.71 -11.41
CA SER A 47 -3.88 6.49 -11.06
C SER A 47 -3.02 6.26 -12.29
N ARG A 48 -3.47 5.41 -13.23
CA ARG A 48 -2.76 5.18 -14.48
C ARG A 48 -2.57 6.47 -15.28
N ARG A 49 -3.63 7.28 -15.38
CA ARG A 49 -3.57 8.55 -16.13
C ARG A 49 -2.66 9.56 -15.45
N GLN A 50 -2.66 9.59 -14.11
CA GLN A 50 -1.74 10.42 -13.33
C GLN A 50 -0.28 10.01 -13.60
N ASP A 51 0.03 8.71 -13.51
CA ASP A 51 1.37 8.19 -13.78
C ASP A 51 1.86 8.50 -15.20
N ASP A 52 1.01 8.30 -16.22
CA ASP A 52 1.32 8.64 -17.61
C ASP A 52 1.63 10.13 -17.78
N PHE A 53 0.88 10.99 -17.09
CA PHE A 53 1.10 12.43 -17.12
C PHE A 53 2.40 12.81 -16.41
N GLN A 54 2.62 12.31 -15.19
CA GLN A 54 3.84 12.55 -14.41
C GLN A 54 5.08 12.08 -15.18
N ASN A 55 5.01 10.94 -15.89
CA ASN A 55 6.09 10.46 -16.74
C ASN A 55 6.46 11.47 -17.83
N LYS A 56 5.46 12.02 -18.51
CA LYS A 56 5.67 13.00 -19.59
C LYS A 56 6.29 14.29 -19.06
N ILE A 57 5.78 14.83 -17.95
CA ILE A 57 6.29 16.10 -17.40
C ILE A 57 7.65 15.95 -16.72
N GLN A 58 7.94 14.79 -16.11
CA GLN A 58 9.26 14.48 -15.54
C GLN A 58 10.31 14.43 -16.64
N ARG A 59 10.01 13.79 -17.79
CA ARG A 59 10.90 13.79 -18.96
C ARG A 59 11.09 15.17 -19.60
N GLN A 60 10.19 16.11 -19.35
CA GLN A 60 10.32 17.52 -19.76
C GLN A 60 11.08 18.37 -18.74
N GLY A 61 11.53 17.81 -17.62
CA GLY A 61 12.17 18.56 -16.53
C GLY A 61 11.21 19.45 -15.73
N ARG A 62 9.90 19.25 -15.85
CA ARG A 62 8.85 20.03 -15.17
C ARG A 62 8.38 19.41 -13.83
N MET A 63 8.88 18.22 -13.54
CA MET A 63 8.73 17.49 -12.28
C MET A 63 10.09 16.85 -11.98
N LEU A 64 10.47 16.75 -10.71
CA LEU A 64 11.80 16.28 -10.33
C LEU A 64 11.93 14.77 -10.54
N SER A 65 11.22 14.02 -9.71
CA SER A 65 11.16 12.56 -9.74
C SER A 65 9.74 12.13 -9.40
N PHE A 66 9.35 10.93 -9.79
CA PHE A 66 8.17 10.26 -9.27
C PHE A 66 8.29 8.75 -9.50
N LEU A 67 7.53 7.97 -8.74
CA LEU A 67 7.55 6.52 -8.79
C LEU A 67 6.15 6.02 -9.12
N SER A 68 6.04 5.41 -10.31
CA SER A 68 4.76 4.96 -10.85
C SER A 68 4.22 3.73 -10.11
N SER A 69 2.91 3.71 -9.89
CA SER A 69 2.13 2.57 -9.41
C SER A 69 1.61 1.69 -10.55
N THR A 70 2.08 1.89 -11.79
CA THR A 70 1.67 1.09 -12.96
C THR A 70 1.93 -0.39 -12.70
N GLY A 71 0.86 -1.18 -12.74
CA GLY A 71 0.88 -2.63 -12.47
C GLY A 71 0.55 -3.00 -11.02
N GLN A 72 0.44 -2.03 -10.11
CA GLN A 72 0.08 -2.23 -8.70
C GLN A 72 -1.30 -1.65 -8.33
N GLU A 73 -2.00 -1.02 -9.27
CA GLU A 73 -3.21 -0.24 -8.97
C GLU A 73 -4.31 -1.07 -8.30
N ALA A 74 -4.48 -2.34 -8.71
CA ALA A 74 -5.48 -3.21 -8.13
C ALA A 74 -5.23 -3.45 -6.63
N THR A 75 -3.99 -3.76 -6.26
CA THR A 75 -3.59 -3.98 -4.86
C THR A 75 -3.75 -2.69 -4.06
N GLU A 76 -3.20 -1.60 -4.58
CA GLU A 76 -3.19 -0.28 -3.95
C GLU A 76 -4.58 0.29 -3.70
N VAL A 77 -5.45 0.24 -4.70
CA VAL A 77 -6.85 0.67 -4.58
C VAL A 77 -7.60 -0.23 -3.62
N ALA A 78 -7.37 -1.55 -3.66
CA ALA A 78 -8.07 -2.50 -2.80
C ALA A 78 -7.83 -2.21 -1.32
N TYR A 79 -6.59 -2.08 -0.86
CA TYR A 79 -6.35 -1.73 0.55
C TYR A 79 -6.65 -0.26 0.85
N GLY A 80 -6.41 0.66 -0.10
CA GLY A 80 -6.66 2.08 0.07
C GLY A 80 -8.13 2.42 0.32
N MET A 81 -9.06 1.72 -0.36
CA MET A 81 -10.50 1.90 -0.17
C MET A 81 -11.03 1.35 1.16
N GLN A 82 -10.28 0.45 1.83
CA GLN A 82 -10.68 -0.09 3.13
C GLN A 82 -10.27 0.81 4.30
N ILE A 83 -9.48 1.86 4.05
CA ILE A 83 -9.04 2.81 5.08
C ILE A 83 -10.19 3.76 5.42
N ILE A 84 -10.66 3.70 6.67
CA ILE A 84 -11.73 4.57 7.15
C ILE A 84 -11.15 5.96 7.44
N LYS A 85 -11.54 6.94 6.61
CA LYS A 85 -11.15 8.35 6.76
C LYS A 85 -11.48 8.87 8.15
N GLY A 86 -10.56 9.65 8.72
CA GLY A 86 -10.64 10.22 10.07
C GLY A 86 -10.41 9.20 11.20
N LYS A 87 -10.23 7.92 10.90
CA LYS A 87 -10.07 6.85 11.89
C LYS A 87 -8.79 6.05 11.67
N ASP A 88 -8.66 5.40 10.52
CA ASP A 88 -7.53 4.53 10.21
C ASP A 88 -6.37 5.35 9.64
N TRP A 89 -5.15 4.86 9.85
CA TRP A 89 -3.93 5.54 9.38
C TRP A 89 -3.30 4.80 8.20
N PHE A 90 -2.69 5.57 7.28
CA PHE A 90 -1.83 5.06 6.24
C PHE A 90 -0.38 5.53 6.42
N SER A 91 0.54 4.59 6.62
CA SER A 91 1.99 4.82 6.63
C SER A 91 2.58 4.29 5.33
N SER A 92 2.60 5.12 4.30
CA SER A 92 2.94 4.70 2.94
C SER A 92 4.44 4.61 2.68
N ALA A 93 4.82 3.71 1.78
CA ALA A 93 6.09 3.79 1.06
C ALA A 93 6.01 4.84 -0.08
N TYR A 94 7.07 4.95 -0.87
CA TYR A 94 7.18 5.94 -1.95
C TYR A 94 6.45 5.59 -3.26
N ARG A 95 5.94 4.36 -3.42
CA ARG A 95 5.30 3.86 -4.65
C ARG A 95 3.86 3.46 -4.36
N ASN A 96 3.03 4.42 -3.96
CA ASN A 96 1.65 4.17 -3.54
C ASN A 96 0.66 5.22 -4.10
N ASN A 97 0.86 5.67 -5.35
CA ASN A 97 0.02 6.70 -5.97
C ASN A 97 -1.46 6.33 -5.99
N ALA A 98 -1.80 5.08 -6.33
CA ALA A 98 -3.18 4.66 -6.40
C ALA A 98 -3.81 4.54 -5.00
N ALA A 99 -3.02 4.12 -4.00
CA ALA A 99 -3.48 4.06 -2.61
C ALA A 99 -3.69 5.45 -2.01
N TRP A 100 -2.83 6.43 -2.31
CA TRP A 100 -3.04 7.82 -1.90
C TRP A 100 -4.33 8.38 -2.50
N LEU A 101 -4.60 8.14 -3.78
CA LEU A 101 -5.89 8.53 -4.38
C LEU A 101 -7.07 7.83 -3.70
N ALA A 102 -6.98 6.52 -3.43
CA ALA A 102 -8.04 5.74 -2.81
C ALA A 102 -8.32 6.16 -1.36
N THR A 103 -7.28 6.53 -0.60
CA THR A 103 -7.41 7.08 0.76
C THR A 103 -7.94 8.50 0.79
N GLY A 104 -8.02 9.18 -0.36
CA GLY A 104 -8.58 10.53 -0.49
C GLY A 104 -7.56 11.66 -0.52
N VAL A 105 -6.26 11.35 -0.64
CA VAL A 105 -5.23 12.36 -0.87
C VAL A 105 -5.51 13.05 -2.21
N PRO A 106 -5.59 14.39 -2.27
CA PRO A 106 -5.79 15.10 -3.52
C PRO A 106 -4.62 14.85 -4.46
N MET A 107 -4.91 14.57 -5.74
CA MET A 107 -3.88 14.40 -6.78
C MET A 107 -2.90 15.58 -6.82
N ARG A 108 -3.39 16.80 -6.59
CA ARG A 108 -2.56 18.01 -6.47
C ARG A 108 -1.45 17.83 -5.43
N ASN A 109 -1.76 17.27 -4.27
CA ASN A 109 -0.79 17.11 -3.18
C ASN A 109 0.27 16.07 -3.56
N ILE A 110 -0.16 14.94 -4.13
CA ILE A 110 0.76 13.92 -4.65
C ILE A 110 1.73 14.52 -5.67
N MET A 111 1.21 15.29 -6.64
CA MET A 111 2.04 15.92 -7.67
C MET A 111 2.95 17.02 -7.11
N LEU A 112 2.50 17.80 -6.12
CA LEU A 112 3.31 18.84 -5.49
C LEU A 112 4.51 18.25 -4.75
N TYR A 113 4.31 17.14 -4.03
CA TYR A 113 5.41 16.45 -3.36
C TYR A 113 6.52 16.08 -4.36
N TRP A 114 6.14 15.49 -5.49
CA TRP A 114 7.06 15.10 -6.55
C TRP A 114 7.69 16.28 -7.32
N CYS A 115 7.12 17.48 -7.21
CA CYS A 115 7.72 18.73 -7.65
C CYS A 115 8.68 19.35 -6.60
N GLY A 116 8.88 18.71 -5.44
CA GLY A 116 9.72 19.24 -4.36
C GLY A 116 9.05 20.35 -3.56
N ASN A 117 7.72 20.36 -3.51
CA ASN A 117 6.96 21.33 -2.74
C ASN A 117 6.32 20.68 -1.51
N GLU A 118 6.71 21.14 -0.32
CA GLU A 118 6.25 20.60 0.97
C GLU A 118 4.74 20.72 1.20
N MET A 119 4.05 21.60 0.48
CA MET A 119 2.58 21.64 0.52
C MET A 119 1.96 20.33 0.02
N GLY A 120 2.70 19.51 -0.72
CA GLY A 120 2.29 18.15 -1.08
C GLY A 120 2.24 17.19 0.10
N SER A 121 3.02 17.45 1.15
CA SER A 121 3.07 16.67 2.39
C SER A 121 1.96 17.06 3.38
N TYR A 122 1.28 18.19 3.16
CA TYR A 122 0.20 18.66 4.02
C TYR A 122 -1.10 17.93 3.69
N MET A 123 -1.53 17.02 4.55
CA MET A 123 -2.74 16.22 4.33
C MET A 123 -4.01 16.99 4.70
N PRO A 124 -5.09 16.87 3.91
CA PRO A 124 -6.37 17.49 4.27
C PRO A 124 -6.92 16.95 5.59
N GLU A 125 -7.77 17.74 6.23
CA GLU A 125 -8.50 17.30 7.42
C GLU A 125 -9.27 16.01 7.15
N GLY A 126 -9.20 15.07 8.10
CA GLY A 126 -9.83 13.75 7.98
C GLY A 126 -9.06 12.73 7.13
N ILE A 127 -7.92 13.10 6.53
CA ILE A 127 -7.04 12.17 5.81
C ILE A 127 -5.81 11.86 6.66
N ASN A 128 -5.85 10.72 7.35
CA ASN A 128 -4.80 10.27 8.24
C ASN A 128 -3.72 9.48 7.46
N THR A 129 -2.93 10.16 6.64
CA THR A 129 -1.73 9.55 6.04
C THR A 129 -0.48 10.29 6.52
N LEU A 130 0.58 9.55 6.79
CA LEU A 130 1.89 10.16 6.97
C LEU A 130 2.40 10.71 5.62
N PRO A 131 3.34 11.67 5.63
CA PRO A 131 4.07 12.07 4.44
C PRO A 131 4.73 10.87 3.76
N ILE A 132 5.00 11.03 2.47
CA ILE A 132 5.61 9.99 1.64
C ILE A 132 6.97 9.62 2.22
N ASN A 133 7.18 8.32 2.44
CA ASN A 133 8.41 7.83 3.04
C ASN A 133 9.39 7.29 2.00
N ILE A 134 10.58 7.91 1.91
CA ILE A 134 11.63 7.54 0.94
C ILE A 134 12.57 6.45 1.48
N PRO A 135 13.11 6.54 2.72
CA PRO A 135 13.88 5.45 3.31
C PRO A 135 13.06 4.17 3.45
N ILE A 136 13.54 3.10 2.81
CA ILE A 136 12.80 1.85 2.71
C ILE A 136 12.62 1.22 4.10
N ALA A 137 11.42 0.68 4.33
CA ALA A 137 10.98 -0.01 5.55
C ALA A 137 10.76 0.86 6.81
N THR A 138 11.29 2.09 6.89
CA THR A 138 11.04 2.98 8.04
C THR A 138 9.55 3.27 8.31
N GLN A 139 8.71 3.23 7.28
CA GLN A 139 7.25 3.36 7.40
C GLN A 139 6.62 2.24 8.25
N TYR A 140 7.26 1.06 8.33
CA TYR A 140 6.81 -0.02 9.20
C TYR A 140 7.00 0.34 10.67
N SER A 141 8.15 0.90 11.05
CA SER A 141 8.41 1.37 12.41
C SER A 141 7.43 2.47 12.82
N HIS A 142 7.20 3.45 11.94
CA HIS A 142 6.19 4.48 12.16
C HIS A 142 4.78 3.89 12.33
N ALA A 143 4.43 2.90 11.50
CA ALA A 143 3.12 2.26 11.57
C ALA A 143 2.91 1.50 12.88
N THR A 144 3.92 0.76 13.35
CA THR A 144 3.87 0.08 14.65
C THR A 144 3.71 1.07 15.80
N GLY A 145 4.43 2.20 15.77
CA GLY A 145 4.28 3.27 16.77
C GLY A 145 2.90 3.91 16.77
N LEU A 146 2.35 4.23 15.59
CA LEU A 146 0.99 4.75 15.45
C LEU A 146 -0.05 3.73 15.96
N ALA A 147 0.10 2.45 15.61
CA ALA A 147 -0.81 1.39 16.04
C ALA A 147 -0.74 1.20 17.57
N PHE A 148 0.45 1.28 18.15
CA PHE A 148 0.62 1.29 19.59
C PHE A 148 -0.15 2.44 20.23
N SER A 149 -0.07 3.65 19.67
CA SER A 149 -0.83 4.81 20.12
C SER A 149 -2.35 4.62 19.99
N GLU A 150 -2.83 4.04 18.88
CA GLU A 150 -4.26 3.72 18.69
C GLU A 150 -4.78 2.76 19.77
N LYS A 151 -3.99 1.74 20.11
CA LYS A 151 -4.29 0.80 21.20
C LYS A 151 -4.24 1.48 22.57
N TYR A 152 -3.16 2.20 22.85
CA TYR A 152 -2.92 2.86 24.14
C TYR A 152 -4.02 3.87 24.47
N ASN A 153 -4.44 4.65 23.49
CA ASN A 153 -5.48 5.67 23.61
C ASN A 153 -6.91 5.12 23.40
N LYS A 154 -7.09 3.82 23.15
CA LYS A 154 -8.39 3.17 22.91
C LYS A 154 -9.21 3.83 21.79
N ARG A 155 -8.53 4.23 20.70
CA ARG A 155 -9.15 4.93 19.55
C ARG A 155 -9.74 3.98 18.50
N HIS A 156 -9.45 2.68 18.63
CA HIS A 156 -9.97 1.60 17.77
C HIS A 156 -9.69 1.76 16.27
N GLY A 157 -8.75 2.64 15.87
CA GLY A 157 -8.25 2.74 14.52
C GLY A 157 -7.25 1.62 14.20
N VAL A 158 -7.08 1.34 12.91
CA VAL A 158 -6.08 0.42 12.37
C VAL A 158 -5.04 1.22 11.59
N VAL A 159 -3.79 0.78 11.63
CA VAL A 159 -2.71 1.39 10.85
C VAL A 159 -2.27 0.44 9.74
N ILE A 160 -2.30 0.91 8.50
CA ILE A 160 -1.88 0.15 7.33
C ILE A 160 -0.53 0.69 6.85
N THR A 161 0.37 -0.21 6.51
CA THR A 161 1.69 0.11 5.96
C THR A 161 2.07 -0.82 4.83
N THR A 162 2.86 -0.32 3.90
CA THR A 162 3.23 -1.02 2.66
C THR A 162 4.74 -0.98 2.47
N THR A 163 5.31 -2.01 1.85
CA THR A 163 6.69 -2.00 1.33
C THR A 163 6.78 -2.94 0.12
N GLY A 164 7.86 -2.85 -0.65
CA GLY A 164 8.13 -3.77 -1.76
C GLY A 164 8.87 -5.04 -1.31
N ASP A 165 9.06 -5.99 -2.21
CA ASP A 165 9.85 -7.21 -1.95
C ASP A 165 11.28 -6.89 -1.47
N GLY A 166 11.93 -5.86 -2.02
CA GLY A 166 13.24 -5.42 -1.54
C GLY A 166 13.23 -4.90 -0.10
N GLY A 167 12.16 -4.19 0.30
CA GLY A 167 12.07 -3.64 1.65
C GLY A 167 11.86 -4.69 2.74
N SER A 168 11.45 -5.89 2.37
CA SER A 168 11.39 -7.02 3.31
C SER A 168 12.76 -7.49 3.80
N SER A 169 13.84 -7.06 3.13
CA SER A 169 15.22 -7.37 3.52
C SER A 169 15.85 -6.35 4.48
N GLU A 170 15.15 -5.25 4.79
CA GLU A 170 15.61 -4.26 5.76
C GLU A 170 15.36 -4.73 7.20
N GLY A 171 16.23 -4.35 8.14
CA GLY A 171 16.09 -4.72 9.55
C GLY A 171 14.78 -4.24 10.17
N GLU A 172 14.39 -2.99 9.87
CA GLU A 172 13.17 -2.37 10.39
C GLU A 172 11.88 -3.11 9.98
N PHE A 173 11.87 -3.79 8.83
CA PHE A 173 10.74 -4.64 8.45
C PHE A 173 10.49 -5.72 9.50
N TYR A 174 11.54 -6.40 9.97
CA TYR A 174 11.45 -7.42 11.01
C TYR A 174 11.17 -6.80 12.38
N GLU A 175 11.92 -5.77 12.77
CA GLU A 175 11.81 -5.13 14.09
C GLU A 175 10.39 -4.62 14.35
N ALA A 176 9.81 -3.93 13.38
CA ALA A 176 8.47 -3.36 13.48
C ALA A 176 7.39 -4.43 13.63
N MET A 177 7.46 -5.53 12.86
CA MET A 177 6.48 -6.62 12.97
C MET A 177 6.64 -7.40 14.27
N ASN A 178 7.87 -7.62 14.73
CA ASN A 178 8.13 -8.26 16.01
C ASN A 178 7.55 -7.44 17.18
N LEU A 179 7.79 -6.12 17.20
CA LEU A 179 7.21 -5.21 18.19
C LEU A 179 5.69 -5.15 18.09
N ALA A 180 5.14 -5.11 16.88
CA ALA A 180 3.69 -5.10 16.68
C ALA A 180 3.04 -6.35 17.24
N LYS A 181 3.66 -7.53 17.07
CA LYS A 181 3.16 -8.77 17.66
C LYS A 181 3.35 -8.81 19.17
N LEU A 182 4.51 -8.40 19.68
CA LEU A 182 4.79 -8.34 21.12
C LEU A 182 3.76 -7.50 21.88
N HIS A 183 3.36 -6.37 21.30
CA HIS A 183 2.39 -5.46 21.90
C HIS A 183 0.97 -5.66 21.39
N GLU A 184 0.73 -6.63 20.52
CA GLU A 184 -0.57 -6.92 19.88
C GLU A 184 -1.30 -5.64 19.41
N VAL A 185 -0.62 -4.85 18.58
CA VAL A 185 -1.13 -3.57 18.08
C VAL A 185 -1.99 -3.76 16.81
N PRO A 186 -2.96 -2.87 16.54
CA PRO A 186 -3.81 -2.93 15.36
C PRO A 186 -3.07 -2.42 14.10
N ALA A 187 -2.11 -3.20 13.59
CA ALA A 187 -1.37 -2.89 12.37
C ALA A 187 -1.58 -3.95 11.27
N ILE A 188 -1.66 -3.50 10.02
CA ILE A 188 -1.69 -4.34 8.81
C ILE A 188 -0.43 -4.05 7.99
N PHE A 189 0.40 -5.07 7.81
CA PHE A 189 1.64 -5.01 7.06
C PHE A 189 1.45 -5.61 5.66
N ILE A 190 1.74 -4.84 4.61
CA ILE A 190 1.50 -5.24 3.22
C ILE A 190 2.83 -5.26 2.45
N VAL A 191 3.16 -6.40 1.85
CA VAL A 191 4.30 -6.52 0.94
C VAL A 191 3.82 -6.58 -0.50
N GLU A 192 4.15 -5.57 -1.29
CA GLU A 192 3.90 -5.48 -2.73
C GLU A 192 5.03 -6.19 -3.49
N ASN A 193 4.88 -7.51 -3.67
CA ASN A 193 5.88 -8.35 -4.33
C ASN A 193 5.78 -8.26 -5.87
N ASN A 194 6.39 -7.22 -6.45
CA ASN A 194 6.45 -7.01 -7.91
C ASN A 194 7.63 -7.72 -8.59
N GLN A 195 8.31 -8.62 -7.88
CA GLN A 195 9.41 -9.50 -8.32
C GLN A 195 10.80 -8.85 -8.42
N TYR A 196 10.92 -7.52 -8.30
CA TYR A 196 12.20 -6.82 -8.46
C TYR A 196 12.37 -5.61 -7.53
N ALA A 197 13.49 -5.59 -6.81
CA ALA A 197 14.01 -4.39 -6.16
C ALA A 197 14.99 -3.66 -7.11
N ILE A 198 14.46 -2.70 -7.88
CA ILE A 198 15.16 -1.95 -8.94
C ILE A 198 15.70 -2.87 -10.05
N SER A 199 16.87 -3.49 -9.86
CA SER A 199 17.50 -4.44 -10.78
C SER A 199 17.74 -5.81 -10.15
N THR A 200 17.47 -5.95 -8.85
CA THR A 200 17.71 -7.17 -8.09
C THR A 200 16.44 -8.02 -8.11
N PRO A 201 16.44 -9.19 -8.78
CA PRO A 201 15.29 -10.08 -8.75
C PRO A 201 15.08 -10.66 -7.36
N ARG A 202 13.83 -10.87 -6.96
CA ARG A 202 13.41 -11.40 -5.65
C ARG A 202 14.20 -12.63 -5.17
N ARG A 203 14.55 -13.56 -6.07
CA ARG A 203 15.36 -14.77 -5.78
C ARG A 203 16.78 -14.49 -5.24
N LYS A 204 17.30 -13.27 -5.43
CA LYS A 204 18.57 -12.80 -4.88
C LYS A 204 18.41 -12.10 -3.53
N ALA A 205 17.21 -11.64 -3.18
CA ALA A 205 16.93 -10.96 -1.92
C ALA A 205 16.65 -11.94 -0.77
N THR A 206 15.88 -13.01 -1.02
CA THR A 206 15.56 -14.02 0.00
C THR A 206 15.38 -15.42 -0.60
N LYS A 207 15.63 -16.45 0.21
CA LYS A 207 15.34 -17.86 -0.10
C LYS A 207 13.96 -18.31 0.39
N ALA A 208 13.26 -17.47 1.18
CA ALA A 208 11.91 -17.77 1.62
C ALA A 208 10.99 -18.04 0.42
N ILE A 209 10.06 -18.99 0.55
CA ILE A 209 9.16 -19.39 -0.54
C ILE A 209 8.20 -18.23 -0.89
N ASN A 210 7.74 -17.47 0.11
CA ASN A 210 6.98 -16.22 -0.02
C ASN A 210 7.26 -15.33 1.22
N PHE A 211 6.63 -14.15 1.27
CA PHE A 211 6.78 -13.16 2.34
C PHE A 211 5.70 -13.26 3.43
N ALA A 212 4.64 -14.04 3.18
CA ALA A 212 3.57 -14.24 4.14
C ALA A 212 3.95 -15.37 5.10
N ALA A 213 3.80 -15.15 6.40
CA ALA A 213 4.10 -16.12 7.43
C ALA A 213 2.83 -16.43 8.23
#